data_AF-A0A945JYL2-F1
#
_entry.id   AF-A0A945JYL2-F1
#
_cell.length_a   1.000
_cell.length_b   1.000
_cell.length_c   1.000
_cell.angle_alpha   90.00
_cell.angle_beta   90.00
_cell.angle_gamma   90.00
#
_symmetry.space_group_name_H-M   'P 1'
#
loop_
_entity.id
_entity.type
_entity.pdbx_description
1 polymer ?
#
loop_
_entity_poly.entity_id
_entity_poly.type
_entity_poly.pdbx_seq_one_letter_code
_entity_poly.pdbx_strand_id
1 'polypeptide(L)' 'MTARPTGPAIGAAVDDFELNDQWGQPVRLSTVTGRRRALILFYRSASW' A
#
# COMPACT_ATOMS: atom_id res chain seq x y z
N MET A 1 17.25 21.20 1.33
CA MET A 1 16.12 20.41 1.88
C MET A 1 15.79 19.34 0.86
N THR A 2 16.04 18.06 1.15
CA THR A 2 15.66 16.96 0.25
C THR A 2 14.18 16.65 0.45
N ALA A 3 13.41 16.66 -0.64
CA ALA A 3 12.00 16.28 -0.62
C ALA A 3 11.88 14.81 -0.18
N ARG A 4 10.97 14.52 0.76
CA ARG A 4 10.62 13.14 1.09
C ARG A 4 9.71 12.61 -0.01
N PRO A 5 9.94 11.39 -0.54
CA PRO A 5 9.04 10.80 -1.51
C PRO A 5 7.64 10.66 -0.90
N THR A 6 6.62 11.19 -1.60
CA THR A 6 5.21 11.20 -1.17
C THR A 6 4.41 10.02 -1.74
N GLY A 7 5.07 9.13 -2.47
CA GLY A 7 4.46 7.98 -3.16
C GLY A 7 4.52 8.11 -4.68
N PRO A 8 3.84 7.20 -5.41
CA PRO A 8 3.78 7.21 -6.88
C PRO A 8 3.11 8.48 -7.42
N ALA A 9 3.50 8.90 -8.63
CA ALA A 9 2.84 9.99 -9.33
C ALA A 9 1.39 9.61 -9.71
N ILE A 10 0.51 10.61 -9.88
CA ILE A 10 -0.85 10.36 -10.38
C ILE A 10 -0.77 9.72 -11.77
N GLY A 11 -1.49 8.61 -11.96
CA GLY A 11 -1.49 7.84 -13.20
C GLY A 11 -0.35 6.82 -13.31
N ALA A 12 0.64 6.86 -12.41
CA ALA A 12 1.61 5.78 -12.30
C ALA A 12 0.95 4.55 -11.67
N ALA A 13 1.31 3.37 -12.16
CA ALA A 13 0.93 2.12 -11.52
C ALA A 13 1.62 1.99 -10.15
N VAL A 14 0.91 1.44 -9.18
CA VAL A 14 1.50 1.01 -7.91
C VAL A 14 2.05 -0.40 -8.12
N ASP A 15 3.27 -0.65 -7.66
CA ASP A 15 3.86 -1.99 -7.69
C ASP A 15 2.99 -2.98 -6.90
N ASP A 16 2.87 -4.22 -7.39
CA ASP A 16 2.17 -5.27 -6.65
C ASP A 16 3.00 -5.67 -5.43
N PHE A 17 2.31 -5.91 -4.32
CA PHE A 17 2.93 -6.35 -3.08
C PHE A 17 2.01 -7.32 -2.34
N GLU A 18 2.63 -8.16 -1.51
CA GLU A 18 1.96 -9.12 -0.65
C GLU A 18 2.38 -8.84 0.80
N LEU A 19 1.38 -8.65 1.66
CA LEU A 19 1.57 -8.42 3.08
C LEU A 19 0.60 -9.31 3.85
N ASN A 20 0.97 -9.65 5.08
CA ASN A 20 0.05 -10.33 5.98
C ASN A 20 -0.97 -9.34 6.54
N ASP A 21 -2.22 -9.76 6.60
CA ASP A 21 -3.28 -9.04 7.30
C ASP A 21 -3.16 -9.21 8.84
N GLN A 22 -4.14 -8.67 9.58
CA GLN A 22 -4.14 -8.73 11.04
C GLN A 22 -4.28 -10.15 11.63
N TRP A 23 -4.68 -11.14 10.82
CA TRP A 23 -4.77 -12.55 11.19
C TRP A 23 -3.61 -13.38 10.63
N GLY A 24 -2.61 -12.73 10.04
CA GLY A 24 -1.45 -13.40 9.44
C GLY A 24 -1.74 -14.00 8.07
N GLN A 25 -2.89 -13.72 7.44
CA GLN A 25 -3.21 -14.23 6.11
C GLN A 25 -2.55 -13.37 5.03
N PRO A 26 -1.90 -13.96 4.02
CA PRO A 26 -1.29 -13.20 2.94
C PRO A 26 -2.36 -12.55 2.06
N VAL A 27 -2.23 -11.25 1.82
CA VAL A 27 -3.08 -10.46 0.93
C VAL A 27 -2.20 -9.78 -0.11
N ARG A 28 -2.53 -9.99 -1.38
CA ARG A 28 -1.84 -9.38 -2.51
C ARG A 28 -2.66 -8.24 -3.10
N LEU A 29 -2.03 -7.09 -3.36
CA LEU A 29 -2.71 -5.89 -3.86
C LEU A 29 -3.51 -6.17 -5.14
N SER A 30 -2.93 -6.92 -6.09
CA SER A 30 -3.58 -7.26 -7.37
C SER A 30 -4.90 -8.04 -7.22
N THR A 31 -5.10 -8.76 -6.12
CA THR A 31 -6.37 -9.46 -5.85
C THR A 31 -7.50 -8.50 -5.47
N VAL A 32 -7.16 -7.27 -5.05
CA VAL A 32 -8.10 -6.24 -4.60
C VAL A 32 -8.36 -5.21 -5.71
N THR A 33 -7.30 -4.73 -6.37
CA THR A 33 -7.35 -3.63 -7.35
C THR A 33 -7.99 -3.99 -8.69
N GLY A 34 -8.07 -5.28 -9.04
CA GLY A 34 -8.71 -5.74 -10.28
C GLY A 34 -10.25 -5.72 -10.28
N ARG A 35 -10.88 -5.56 -9.12
CA ARG A 35 -12.36 -5.58 -8.98
C ARG A 35 -12.92 -4.30 -8.35
N ARG A 36 -12.10 -3.55 -7.62
CA ARG A 36 -12.52 -2.38 -6.82
C ARG A 36 -11.42 -1.34 -6.78
N ARG A 37 -11.80 -0.08 -6.52
CA ARG A 37 -10.84 0.97 -6.14
C ARG A 37 -10.29 0.63 -4.76
N ALA A 38 -8.97 0.79 -4.58
CA ALA A 38 -8.29 0.55 -3.32
C ALA A 38 -7.70 1.85 -2.75
N LEU A 39 -7.65 1.94 -1.43
CA LEU A 39 -6.92 2.97 -0.71
C LEU A 39 -5.74 2.30 0.01
N ILE A 40 -4.53 2.79 -0.20
CA ILE A 40 -3.32 2.33 0.51
C ILE A 40 -2.95 3.42 1.52
N LEU A 41 -2.95 3.08 2.80
CA LEU A 41 -2.63 3.99 3.90
C LEU A 41 -1.35 3.52 4.60
N PHE A 42 -0.26 4.26 4.39
CA PHE A 42 0.96 4.09 5.18
C PHE A 42 0.85 4.91 6.46
N TYR A 43 0.92 4.25 7.61
CA TYR A 43 0.92 4.91 8.91
C TYR A 43 1.86 4.18 9.86
N ARG A 44 2.49 4.93 10.78
CA ARG A 44 3.21 4.34 11.91
C ARG A 44 2.18 4.04 13.00
N SER A 45 2.00 2.76 13.33
CA SER A 45 0.97 2.32 14.29
C SER A 45 1.38 2.52 15.76
N ALA A 46 2.68 2.59 16.07
CA ALA A 46 3.17 2.76 17.43
C ALA A 46 4.48 3.56 17.49
N SER A 47 4.58 4.42 18.50
CA SER A 47 5.80 5.09 18.94
C SER A 47 6.17 4.62 20.34
N TRP A 48 6.89 3.50 20.42
CA TRP A 48 7.76 3.25 21.56
C TRP A 48 8.99 4.15 21.47
#